data_AF-K7XXQ4-F1
#
_entry.id   AF-K7XXQ4-F1
#
_cell.length_a   1.000
_cell.length_b   1.000
_cell.length_c   1.000
_cell.angle_alpha   90.00
_cell.angle_beta   90.00
_cell.angle_gamma   90.00
#
_symmetry.space_group_name_H-M   'P 1'
#
loop_
_entity.id
_entity.type
_entity.pdbx_description
1 polymer ?
#
loop_
_entity_poly.entity_id
_entity_poly.type
_entity_poly.pdbx_seq_one_letter_code
_entity_poly.pdbx_strand_id
1 'polypeptide(L)'
;LDLTTAHDFAFGLYFSQDWASLRKCIPVASGGINAGQMHFLLHYLGDDVILQFGGGTIGHPDGIAAGATANRVALETMLLARNCQMDTLKAGKGILEEASKHCDVLASALKTWKTTSFDYNSTDTPDDKLERAHARHIDRRNEKGTTASTETVSTTDETTTAPVSLDDL
;
A
#
# COMPACT_ATOMS: atom_id res chain seq x y z
N LEU A 1 -12.84 -8.22 -14.17
CA LEU A 1 -11.72 -8.95 -13.53
C LEU A 1 -10.48 -8.61 -14.32
N ASP A 2 -9.42 -8.19 -13.66
CA ASP A 2 -8.13 -8.04 -14.34
C ASP A 2 -7.57 -9.44 -14.64
N LEU A 3 -7.59 -9.82 -15.92
CA LEU A 3 -7.21 -11.14 -16.41
C LEU A 3 -5.86 -11.11 -17.13
N THR A 4 -5.27 -9.93 -17.31
CA THR A 4 -4.06 -9.74 -18.09
C THR A 4 -3.08 -8.88 -17.32
N THR A 5 -1.86 -9.37 -17.13
CA THR A 5 -0.77 -8.56 -16.60
C THR A 5 0.05 -8.03 -17.77
N ALA A 6 0.15 -6.71 -17.91
CA ALA A 6 1.03 -6.12 -18.92
C ALA A 6 2.51 -6.31 -18.54
N HIS A 7 3.40 -6.23 -19.53
CA HIS A 7 4.83 -6.16 -19.23
C HIS A 7 5.15 -4.81 -18.59
N ASP A 8 6.02 -4.84 -17.59
CA ASP A 8 6.55 -3.67 -16.89
C ASP A 8 7.91 -4.02 -16.27
N PHE A 9 8.98 -3.51 -16.87
CA PHE A 9 10.34 -3.82 -16.41
C PHE A 9 10.69 -3.20 -15.06
N ALA A 10 9.97 -2.15 -14.61
CA ALA A 10 10.18 -1.58 -13.29
C ALA A 10 9.80 -2.58 -12.18
N PHE A 11 8.82 -3.44 -12.45
CA PHE A 11 8.38 -4.52 -11.55
C PHE A 11 8.92 -5.89 -11.95
N GLY A 12 9.90 -5.97 -12.86
CA GLY A 12 10.46 -7.24 -13.34
C GLY A 12 9.52 -8.09 -14.20
N LEU A 13 8.44 -7.50 -14.73
CA LEU A 13 7.47 -8.16 -15.60
C LEU A 13 7.92 -8.10 -17.06
N TYR A 14 8.73 -9.07 -17.50
CA TYR A 14 9.33 -9.06 -18.85
C TYR A 14 8.36 -9.39 -19.99
N PHE A 15 7.29 -10.13 -19.70
CA PHE A 15 6.31 -10.55 -20.69
C PHE A 15 4.91 -10.19 -20.23
N SER A 16 4.03 -9.91 -21.19
CA SER A 16 2.61 -9.77 -20.91
C SER A 16 1.99 -11.17 -20.73
N GLN A 17 1.15 -11.34 -19.73
CA GLN A 17 0.59 -12.63 -19.32
C GLN A 17 -0.94 -12.55 -19.32
N ASP A 18 -1.59 -13.42 -20.10
CA ASP A 18 -3.02 -13.70 -19.97
C ASP A 18 -3.21 -14.87 -18.99
N TRP A 19 -4.06 -14.68 -18.00
CA TRP A 19 -4.36 -15.66 -16.96
C TRP A 19 -5.55 -16.56 -17.31
N ALA A 20 -6.22 -16.35 -18.45
CA ALA A 20 -7.25 -17.24 -18.99
C ALA A 20 -8.35 -17.62 -17.97
N SER A 21 -8.78 -16.66 -17.15
CA SER A 21 -9.76 -16.85 -16.06
C SER A 21 -9.35 -17.88 -14.99
N LEU A 22 -8.06 -18.21 -14.87
CA LEU A 22 -7.56 -18.92 -13.71
C LEU A 22 -7.89 -18.15 -12.44
N ARG A 23 -8.16 -18.89 -11.36
CA ARG A 23 -8.46 -18.29 -10.06
C ARG A 23 -7.24 -17.52 -9.55
N LYS A 24 -7.49 -16.35 -8.94
CA LYS A 24 -6.44 -15.57 -8.29
C LYS A 24 -5.91 -16.29 -7.05
N CYS A 25 -4.61 -16.22 -6.84
CA CYS A 25 -3.96 -16.61 -5.59
C CYS A 25 -3.97 -15.40 -4.64
N ILE A 26 -4.30 -15.61 -3.36
CA ILE A 26 -4.26 -14.54 -2.35
C ILE A 26 -2.83 -14.45 -1.78
N PRO A 27 -2.12 -13.33 -1.95
CA PRO A 27 -0.80 -13.13 -1.34
C PRO A 27 -0.88 -13.06 0.19
N VAL A 28 0.22 -13.43 0.85
CA VAL A 28 0.36 -13.37 2.30
C VAL A 28 1.59 -12.54 2.63
N ALA A 29 1.42 -11.46 3.37
CA ALA A 29 2.52 -10.68 3.95
C ALA A 29 2.72 -11.11 5.40
N SER A 30 3.93 -11.56 5.72
CA SER A 30 4.27 -12.17 7.00
C SER A 30 5.74 -11.94 7.34
N GLY A 31 6.05 -11.94 8.64
CA GLY A 31 7.41 -11.79 9.16
C GLY A 31 7.77 -10.35 9.52
N GLY A 32 8.13 -10.11 10.77
CA GLY A 32 8.65 -8.81 11.24
C GLY A 32 7.68 -7.63 11.23
N ILE A 33 6.39 -7.85 10.93
CA ILE A 33 5.38 -6.77 10.86
C ILE A 33 4.61 -6.57 12.18
N ASN A 34 4.17 -5.34 12.44
CA ASN A 34 3.37 -4.96 13.60
C ASN A 34 2.29 -3.90 13.26
N ALA A 35 1.36 -3.66 14.18
CA ALA A 35 0.22 -2.74 14.01
C ALA A 35 0.63 -1.31 13.58
N GLY A 36 1.79 -0.82 14.03
CA GLY A 36 2.28 0.52 13.68
C GLY A 36 2.60 0.70 12.20
N GLN A 37 2.80 -0.39 11.45
CA GLN A 37 3.14 -0.37 10.02
C GLN A 37 1.92 -0.51 9.12
N MET A 38 0.69 -0.60 9.68
CA MET A 38 -0.53 -0.90 8.92
C MET A 38 -0.76 0.01 7.72
N HIS A 39 -0.38 1.28 7.84
CA HIS A 39 -0.48 2.27 6.77
C HIS A 39 0.40 1.93 5.55
N PHE A 40 1.64 1.48 5.76
CA PHE A 40 2.50 1.00 4.68
C PHE A 40 1.97 -0.30 4.08
N LEU A 41 1.49 -1.23 4.92
CA LEU A 41 0.97 -2.51 4.47
C LEU A 41 -0.20 -2.33 3.51
N LEU A 42 -1.19 -1.51 3.87
CA LEU A 42 -2.34 -1.26 2.99
C LEU A 42 -1.98 -0.45 1.75
N HIS A 43 -1.02 0.48 1.84
CA HIS A 43 -0.58 1.25 0.68
C HIS A 43 0.08 0.37 -0.38
N TYR A 44 0.99 -0.53 0.02
CA TYR A 44 1.75 -1.36 -0.93
C TYR A 44 1.03 -2.64 -1.35
N LEU A 45 0.19 -3.22 -0.48
CA LEU A 45 -0.39 -4.56 -0.69
C LEU A 45 -1.87 -4.54 -1.06
N GLY A 46 -2.59 -3.44 -0.81
CA GLY A 46 -4.01 -3.33 -1.10
C GLY A 46 -4.91 -4.19 -0.18
N ASP A 47 -6.04 -4.65 -0.72
CA ASP A 47 -7.12 -5.31 0.04
C ASP A 47 -7.09 -6.84 -0.02
N ASP A 48 -6.80 -7.40 -1.19
CA ASP A 48 -6.80 -8.85 -1.42
C ASP A 48 -5.49 -9.48 -0.91
N VAL A 49 -5.22 -9.35 0.38
CA VAL A 49 -4.00 -9.83 1.04
C VAL A 49 -4.30 -10.37 2.44
N ILE A 50 -3.52 -11.36 2.87
CA ILE A 50 -3.51 -11.80 4.27
C ILE A 50 -2.31 -11.16 4.97
N LEU A 51 -2.56 -10.39 6.03
CA LEU A 51 -1.53 -9.82 6.89
C LEU A 51 -1.36 -10.68 8.14
N GLN A 52 -0.17 -11.28 8.33
CA GLN A 52 0.12 -12.18 9.44
C GLN A 52 1.05 -11.56 10.48
N PHE A 53 0.49 -11.31 11.66
CA PHE A 53 1.21 -10.73 12.80
C PHE A 53 1.56 -11.83 13.81
N GLY A 54 2.65 -12.56 13.60
CA GLY A 54 3.12 -13.59 14.54
C GLY A 54 3.60 -12.98 15.86
N GLY A 55 4.85 -12.50 15.87
CA GLY A 55 5.41 -11.77 17.01
C GLY A 55 4.61 -10.51 17.37
N GLY A 56 4.03 -9.83 16.37
CA GLY A 56 3.16 -8.67 16.55
C GLY A 56 1.79 -8.97 17.20
N THR A 57 1.45 -10.24 17.45
CA THR A 57 0.28 -10.64 18.26
C THR A 57 0.71 -11.26 19.58
N ILE A 58 1.53 -12.31 19.51
CA ILE A 58 1.89 -13.11 20.70
C ILE A 58 2.80 -12.33 21.65
N GLY A 59 3.62 -11.41 21.12
CA GLY A 59 4.51 -10.56 21.89
C GLY A 59 3.84 -9.34 22.53
N HIS A 60 2.51 -9.21 22.46
CA HIS A 60 1.81 -8.08 23.06
C HIS A 60 1.89 -8.15 24.61
N PRO A 61 2.23 -7.05 25.31
CA PRO A 61 2.46 -7.06 26.75
C PRO A 61 1.22 -7.45 27.57
N ASP A 62 0.03 -7.11 27.06
CA ASP A 62 -1.26 -7.41 27.71
C ASP A 62 -1.86 -8.77 27.27
N GLY A 63 -1.07 -9.62 26.60
CA GLY A 63 -1.44 -10.97 26.20
C GLY A 63 -1.95 -11.11 24.76
N ILE A 64 -2.11 -12.36 24.33
CA ILE A 64 -2.36 -12.75 22.92
C ILE A 64 -3.66 -12.13 22.38
N ALA A 65 -4.74 -12.17 23.16
CA ALA A 65 -6.03 -11.60 22.76
C ALA A 65 -5.92 -10.08 22.54
N ALA A 66 -5.19 -9.37 23.42
CA ALA A 66 -4.94 -7.94 23.26
C ALA A 66 -4.14 -7.63 21.99
N GLY A 67 -3.11 -8.43 21.68
CA GLY A 67 -2.37 -8.30 20.43
C GLY A 67 -3.23 -8.49 19.19
N ALA A 68 -4.14 -9.48 19.21
CA ALA A 68 -5.07 -9.71 18.11
C ALA A 68 -6.04 -8.53 17.93
N THR A 69 -6.58 -8.01 19.03
CA THR A 69 -7.43 -6.83 19.03
C THR A 69 -6.69 -5.60 18.50
N ALA A 70 -5.46 -5.35 18.93
CA ALA A 70 -4.66 -4.21 18.47
C ALA A 70 -4.43 -4.23 16.96
N ASN A 71 -4.06 -5.39 16.40
CA ASN A 71 -3.88 -5.54 14.95
C ASN A 71 -5.19 -5.33 14.18
N ARG A 72 -6.31 -5.83 14.72
CA ARG A 72 -7.64 -5.67 14.10
C ARG A 72 -8.09 -4.22 14.09
N VAL A 73 -7.98 -3.52 15.22
CA VAL A 73 -8.34 -2.10 15.33
C VAL A 73 -7.48 -1.27 14.38
N ALA A 74 -6.15 -1.47 14.36
CA ALA A 74 -5.27 -0.75 13.44
C ALA A 74 -5.68 -0.94 11.97
N LEU A 75 -6.02 -2.17 11.56
CA LEU A 75 -6.47 -2.46 10.19
C LEU A 75 -7.77 -1.73 9.86
N GLU A 76 -8.79 -1.87 10.70
CA GLU A 76 -10.11 -1.28 10.46
C GLU A 76 -10.06 0.26 10.46
N THR A 77 -9.31 0.86 11.39
CA THR A 77 -9.09 2.32 11.42
C THR A 77 -8.45 2.80 10.12
N MET A 78 -7.39 2.12 9.65
CA MET A 78 -6.70 2.54 8.44
C MET A 78 -7.56 2.34 7.19
N LEU A 79 -8.36 1.28 7.11
CA LEU A 79 -9.31 1.06 6.02
C LEU A 79 -10.40 2.14 6.00
N LEU A 80 -10.94 2.51 7.17
CA LEU A 80 -11.93 3.57 7.29
C LEU A 80 -11.34 4.90 6.80
N ALA A 81 -10.18 5.30 7.32
CA ALA A 81 -9.48 6.51 6.90
C ALA A 81 -9.21 6.56 5.39
N ARG A 82 -8.72 5.45 4.83
CA ARG A 82 -8.50 5.32 3.38
C ARG A 82 -9.79 5.49 2.59
N ASN A 83 -10.87 4.85 3.02
CA ASN A 83 -12.17 4.91 2.33
C ASN A 83 -12.80 6.32 2.42
N CYS A 84 -12.51 7.06 3.49
CA CYS A 84 -12.79 8.49 3.64
C CYS A 84 -11.81 9.39 2.87
N GLN A 85 -11.04 8.84 1.93
CA GLN A 85 -10.12 9.54 1.04
C GLN A 85 -8.99 10.30 1.76
N MET A 86 -8.58 9.84 2.94
CA MET A 86 -7.41 10.39 3.61
C MET A 86 -6.11 9.87 2.98
N ASP A 87 -5.07 10.69 2.95
CA ASP A 87 -3.72 10.26 2.59
C ASP A 87 -3.12 9.42 3.73
N THR A 88 -3.42 8.12 3.70
CA THR A 88 -3.00 7.17 4.73
C THR A 88 -1.50 6.92 4.73
N LEU A 89 -0.80 7.14 3.61
CA LEU A 89 0.66 6.96 3.56
C LEU A 89 1.35 8.05 4.38
N LYS A 90 0.90 9.30 4.24
CA LYS A 90 1.47 10.45 4.97
C LYS A 90 0.92 10.57 6.39
N ALA A 91 -0.38 10.40 6.57
CA ALA A 91 -1.07 10.63 7.85
C ALA A 91 -1.17 9.37 8.73
N GLY A 92 -0.78 8.20 8.23
CA GLY A 92 -1.07 6.91 8.87
C GLY A 92 -0.61 6.78 10.33
N LYS A 93 0.55 7.34 10.68
CA LYS A 93 1.02 7.36 12.08
C LYS A 93 0.08 8.16 12.98
N GLY A 94 -0.33 9.35 12.54
CA GLY A 94 -1.26 10.21 13.29
C GLY A 94 -2.64 9.58 13.43
N ILE A 95 -3.13 8.92 12.38
CA ILE A 95 -4.40 8.17 12.41
C ILE A 95 -4.37 7.06 13.48
N LEU A 96 -3.30 6.26 13.50
CA LEU A 96 -3.13 5.18 14.50
C LEU A 96 -2.94 5.74 15.91
N GLU A 97 -2.21 6.85 16.06
CA GLU A 97 -2.06 7.56 17.33
C GLU A 97 -3.40 8.09 17.85
N GLU A 98 -4.27 8.62 16.99
CA GLU A 98 -5.61 9.06 17.36
C GLU A 98 -6.48 7.90 17.84
N ALA A 99 -6.56 6.83 17.05
CA ALA A 99 -7.31 5.63 17.43
C ALA A 99 -6.82 5.01 18.73
N SER A 100 -5.51 5.12 19.03
CA SER A 100 -4.94 4.62 20.27
C SER A 100 -5.46 5.32 21.53
N LYS A 101 -5.96 6.56 21.43
CA LYS A 101 -6.59 7.26 22.55
C LYS A 101 -7.90 6.61 23.01
N HIS A 102 -8.52 5.84 22.14
CA HIS A 102 -9.78 5.14 22.38
C HIS A 102 -9.61 3.62 22.54
N CYS A 103 -8.37 3.12 22.44
CA CYS A 103 -8.06 1.70 22.48
C CYS A 103 -6.71 1.46 23.17
N ASP A 104 -6.76 1.14 24.46
CA ASP A 104 -5.56 0.94 25.30
C ASP A 104 -4.64 -0.16 24.75
N VAL A 105 -5.22 -1.24 24.20
CA VAL A 105 -4.42 -2.33 23.62
C VAL A 105 -3.69 -1.88 22.34
N LEU A 106 -4.30 -1.00 21.53
CA LEU A 106 -3.59 -0.41 20.40
C LEU A 106 -2.49 0.54 20.88
N ALA A 107 -2.74 1.37 21.89
CA ALA A 107 -1.72 2.25 22.47
C ALA A 107 -0.52 1.45 23.01
N SER A 108 -0.78 0.34 23.71
CA SER A 108 0.23 -0.58 24.23
C SER A 108 1.06 -1.21 23.11
N ALA A 109 0.42 -1.68 22.05
CA ALA A 109 1.08 -2.20 20.85
C ALA A 109 1.98 -1.13 20.18
N LEU A 110 1.45 0.07 19.91
CA LEU A 110 2.19 1.14 19.27
C LEU A 110 3.39 1.58 20.11
N LYS A 111 3.25 1.63 21.44
CA LYS A 111 4.37 1.92 22.34
C LYS A 111 5.44 0.84 22.30
N THR A 112 5.04 -0.43 22.31
CA THR A 112 5.95 -1.59 22.31
C THR A 112 6.85 -1.60 21.08
N TRP A 113 6.30 -1.36 19.90
CA TRP A 113 7.03 -1.48 18.63
C TRP A 113 7.33 -0.14 17.92
N LYS A 114 7.18 1.00 18.63
CA LYS A 114 7.25 2.36 18.04
C LYS A 114 8.49 2.61 17.18
N THR A 115 9.64 2.10 17.61
CA THR A 115 10.95 2.36 17.00
C THR A 115 11.43 1.21 16.13
N THR A 116 10.66 0.12 16.03
CA THR A 116 11.08 -1.08 15.29
C THR A 116 10.95 -0.84 13.80
N SER A 117 12.09 -0.84 13.10
CA SER A 117 12.20 -0.81 11.65
C SER A 117 13.27 -1.80 11.21
N PHE A 118 13.09 -2.38 10.03
CA PHE A 118 14.05 -3.28 9.39
C PHE A 118 14.51 -2.64 8.09
N ASP A 119 15.52 -1.78 8.19
CA ASP A 119 16.05 -1.01 7.06
C ASP A 119 17.44 -1.53 6.68
N TYR A 120 17.49 -2.30 5.60
CA TYR A 120 18.69 -2.92 5.04
C TYR A 120 18.68 -2.77 3.52
N ASN A 121 19.87 -2.71 2.92
CA ASN A 121 19.98 -2.73 1.46
C ASN A 121 19.38 -4.02 0.90
N SER A 122 18.45 -3.87 -0.05
CA SER A 122 17.86 -5.01 -0.77
C SER A 122 18.90 -5.65 -1.67
N THR A 123 18.88 -6.99 -1.75
CA THR A 123 19.76 -7.75 -2.64
C THR A 123 19.11 -8.05 -3.99
N ASP A 124 17.78 -8.18 -4.01
CA ASP A 124 16.98 -8.37 -5.22
C ASP A 124 16.39 -7.01 -5.62
N THR A 125 17.03 -6.35 -6.58
CA THR A 125 16.68 -4.99 -7.04
C THR A 125 16.45 -4.99 -8.54
N PRO A 126 15.54 -4.15 -9.07
CA PRO A 126 15.35 -4.00 -10.51
C PRO A 126 16.66 -3.63 -11.24
N ASP A 127 16.79 -4.09 -12.49
CA ASP A 127 17.92 -3.72 -13.34
C ASP A 127 17.74 -2.29 -13.90
N ASP A 128 18.46 -1.31 -13.35
CA ASP A 128 18.39 0.11 -13.76
C ASP A 128 18.55 0.34 -15.29
N LYS A 129 19.22 -0.57 -16.00
CA LYS A 129 19.48 -0.43 -17.44
C LYS A 129 18.25 -0.72 -18.30
N LEU A 130 17.37 -1.62 -17.84
CA LEU A 130 16.17 -2.06 -18.55
C LEU A 130 15.04 -1.05 -18.38
N GLU A 131 14.85 -0.48 -17.19
CA GLU A 131 13.92 0.65 -16.97
C GLU A 131 14.22 1.82 -17.91
N ARG A 132 15.49 2.25 -17.97
CA ARG A 132 15.94 3.33 -18.86
C ARG A 132 15.79 2.97 -20.33
N ALA A 133 15.95 1.70 -20.71
CA ALA A 133 15.73 1.25 -22.08
C ALA A 133 14.24 1.27 -22.46
N HIS A 134 13.35 0.93 -21.52
CA HIS A 134 11.90 0.96 -21.71
C HIS A 134 11.37 2.39 -21.87
N ALA A 135 11.76 3.31 -20.99
CA ALA A 135 11.41 4.72 -21.09
C ALA A 135 11.78 5.29 -22.48
N ARG A 136 13.00 4.99 -22.95
CA ARG A 136 13.49 5.38 -24.29
C ARG A 136 12.72 4.73 -25.45
N HIS A 137 12.12 3.57 -25.25
CA HIS A 137 11.31 2.90 -26.28
C HIS A 137 9.89 3.47 -26.35
N ILE A 138 9.28 3.75 -25.19
CA ILE A 138 7.98 4.44 -25.10
C ILE A 138 8.07 5.84 -25.71
N ASP A 139 9.09 6.63 -25.33
CA ASP A 139 9.30 7.96 -25.90
C ASP A 139 9.41 7.92 -27.43
N ARG A 140 10.16 6.95 -27.97
CA ARG A 140 10.33 6.78 -29.43
C ARG A 140 9.05 6.32 -30.14
N ARG A 141 8.13 5.62 -29.45
CA ARG A 141 6.81 5.27 -29.96
C ARG A 141 5.87 6.47 -29.93
N ASN A 142 5.91 7.27 -28.86
CA ASN A 142 5.12 8.48 -28.72
C ASN A 142 5.56 9.56 -29.72
N GLU A 143 6.87 9.72 -29.97
CA GLU A 143 7.39 10.57 -31.04
C GLU A 143 6.89 10.17 -32.45
N LYS A 144 6.73 8.86 -32.69
CA LYS A 144 6.15 8.32 -33.94
C LYS A 144 4.62 8.38 -33.99
N GLY A 145 3.96 8.48 -32.84
CA GLY A 145 2.50 8.66 -32.73
C GLY A 145 2.09 10.13 -32.87
N THR A 146 2.89 11.07 -32.39
CA THR A 146 2.64 12.52 -32.47
C THR A 146 2.69 13.08 -33.90
N THR A 147 3.28 12.36 -34.86
CA THR A 147 3.19 12.72 -36.29
C THR A 147 1.86 12.29 -36.94
N ALA A 148 0.99 11.59 -36.21
CA ALA A 148 -0.34 11.21 -36.66
C ALA A 148 -1.38 11.55 -35.58
N SER A 149 -2.12 12.65 -35.81
CA SER A 149 -3.31 13.13 -35.08
C SER A 149 -3.06 14.17 -33.97
N THR A 150 -2.94 15.44 -34.38
CA THR A 150 -3.16 16.59 -33.49
C THR A 150 -4.57 17.12 -33.72
N GLU A 151 -5.53 16.78 -32.86
CA GLU A 151 -6.72 17.60 -32.64
C GLU A 151 -6.85 17.85 -31.14
N THR A 152 -6.71 19.11 -30.77
CA THR A 152 -6.82 19.62 -29.40
C THR A 152 -8.28 19.84 -29.03
N VAL A 153 -8.76 19.15 -28.00
CA VAL A 153 -9.98 19.52 -27.28
C VAL A 153 -9.62 19.82 -25.83
N SER A 154 -9.87 21.06 -25.42
CA SER A 154 -9.71 21.55 -24.05
C SER A 154 -11.02 21.35 -23.27
N THR A 155 -10.93 20.78 -22.08
CA THR A 155 -11.98 20.90 -21.06
C THR A 155 -11.34 21.08 -19.70
N THR A 156 -11.59 22.26 -19.12
CA THR A 156 -11.39 22.61 -17.72
C THR A 156 -12.55 22.06 -16.89
N ASP A 157 -12.28 21.31 -15.82
CA ASP A 157 -13.02 21.49 -14.57
C ASP A 157 -12.24 20.86 -13.40
N GLU A 158 -11.81 21.70 -12.46
CA GLU A 158 -11.29 21.30 -11.15
C GLU A 158 -12.47 21.30 -10.17
N THR A 159 -12.77 20.15 -9.57
CA THR A 159 -13.62 20.10 -8.37
C THR A 159 -12.82 19.48 -7.23
N THR A 160 -12.15 20.34 -6.48
CA THR A 160 -11.44 19.98 -5.24
C THR A 160 -12.46 19.76 -4.13
N THR A 161 -12.73 18.50 -3.78
CA THR A 161 -13.43 18.15 -2.53
C THR A 161 -12.44 18.27 -1.36
N ALA A 162 -12.82 19.02 -0.32
CA ALA A 162 -12.01 19.22 0.87
C ALA A 162 -11.71 17.89 1.60
N PRO A 163 -10.51 17.71 2.17
CA PRO A 163 -10.19 16.52 2.95
C PRO A 163 -11.03 16.47 4.23
N VAL A 164 -11.59 15.29 4.52
CA VAL A 164 -12.31 14.99 5.76
C VAL A 164 -11.35 15.13 6.95
N SER A 165 -11.79 15.81 8.02
CA SER A 165 -10.97 16.03 9.22
C SER A 165 -10.79 14.75 10.01
N LEU A 166 -9.66 14.63 10.72
CA LEU A 166 -9.40 13.54 11.66
C LEU A 166 -10.42 13.51 12.81
N ASP A 167 -11.04 14.65 13.11
CA ASP A 167 -12.07 14.79 14.15
C ASP A 167 -13.45 14.23 13.74
N ASP A 168 -13.64 13.94 12.44
CA ASP A 168 -14.90 13.42 11.89
C ASP A 168 -14.92 11.87 11.80
N LEU A 169 -13.86 11.20 12.32
CA LEU A 169 -13.65 9.74 12.33
C LEU A 169 -13.62 9.18 13.75
#